data_AF-A0A8J1UB35-F1
#
_entry.id   AF-A0A8J1UB35-F1
#
_cell.length_a   1.000
_cell.length_b   1.000
_cell.length_c   1.000
_cell.angle_alpha   90.00
_cell.angle_beta   90.00
_cell.angle_gamma   90.00
#
_symmetry.space_group_name_H-M   'P 1'
#
loop_
_entity.id
_entity.type
_entity.pdbx_description
1 polymer ?
#
loop_
_entity_poly.entity_id
_entity_poly.type
_entity_poly.pdbx_seq_one_letter_code
_entity_poly.pdbx_strand_id
1 'polypeptide(L)'
;YGDQQQIYNPQQYSQQGYQQQQQGYQSQQQQQQQQQQQAPTPEPPKPVVKAPIPAEHQILHDIFENLAKQCMGKASNAQMKRKLDDVNKKLEALYDRLRENRLSSNVTLGLHQIIQAIQQFDYQTGLSIHTQMITQGNFSEISSFMPGLKVLMQAASNLQVYVQ
;
A
#
# COMPACT_ATOMS: atom_id res chain seq x y z
N TYR A 1 -52.81 24.88 34.72
CA TYR A 1 -52.33 26.26 34.94
C TYR A 1 -50.82 26.22 34.80
N GLY A 2 -50.25 26.43 33.60
CA GLY A 2 -50.05 27.73 32.92
C GLY A 2 -48.59 28.13 33.21
N ASP A 3 -47.69 28.43 32.28
CA ASP A 3 -47.81 29.39 31.18
C ASP A 3 -46.62 29.28 30.18
N GLN A 4 -46.87 29.66 28.93
CA GLN A 4 -45.92 29.81 27.82
C GLN A 4 -45.29 31.20 27.83
N GLN A 5 -43.99 31.38 27.55
CA GLN A 5 -43.46 32.58 26.83
C GLN A 5 -42.16 32.21 26.08
N GLN A 6 -42.11 32.08 24.74
CA GLN A 6 -42.08 33.08 23.65
C GLN A 6 -40.79 33.92 23.51
N ILE A 7 -40.13 33.69 22.36
CA ILE A 7 -39.47 34.64 21.44
C ILE A 7 -38.25 35.43 21.96
N TYR A 8 -37.11 35.31 21.26
CA TYR A 8 -36.41 36.42 20.59
C TYR A 8 -35.31 35.88 19.67
N ASN A 9 -35.51 35.99 18.35
CA ASN A 9 -34.54 35.66 17.31
C ASN A 9 -34.20 36.93 16.53
N PRO A 10 -33.05 37.58 16.74
CA PRO A 10 -32.66 38.74 15.96
C PRO A 10 -31.89 38.32 14.70
N GLN A 11 -32.61 37.96 13.63
CA GLN A 11 -32.07 38.01 12.27
C GLN A 11 -32.48 39.32 11.61
N GLN A 12 -31.56 40.27 11.52
CA GLN A 12 -31.68 41.46 10.68
C GLN A 12 -30.27 41.94 10.28
N TYR A 13 -30.13 42.27 8.99
CA TYR A 13 -28.97 42.80 8.26
C TYR A 13 -27.88 41.76 7.88
N SER A 14 -27.39 41.68 6.64
CA SER A 14 -27.33 42.66 5.54
C SER A 14 -27.09 41.97 4.19
N GLN A 15 -27.85 42.38 3.17
CA GLN A 15 -27.61 42.16 1.74
C GLN A 15 -27.06 43.47 1.16
N GLN A 16 -25.91 43.48 0.46
CA GLN A 16 -25.61 44.41 -0.65
C GLN A 16 -24.21 44.25 -1.25
N GLY A 17 -24.13 44.38 -2.58
CA GLY A 17 -22.91 44.53 -3.40
C GLY A 17 -22.18 43.20 -3.64
N TYR A 18 -21.67 42.83 -4.82
CA TYR A 18 -21.05 43.64 -5.86
C TYR A 18 -21.14 42.87 -7.19
N GLN A 19 -21.49 43.59 -8.25
CA GLN A 19 -21.49 43.14 -9.63
C GLN A 19 -20.29 43.80 -10.34
N GLN A 20 -19.63 43.04 -11.22
CA GLN A 20 -19.02 43.50 -12.47
C GLN A 20 -17.60 44.14 -12.47
N GLN A 21 -16.63 43.46 -13.10
CA GLN A 21 -15.63 44.04 -14.03
C GLN A 21 -14.90 42.89 -14.78
N GLN A 22 -15.25 42.55 -16.03
CA GLN A 22 -14.71 43.04 -17.31
C GLN A 22 -13.18 42.92 -17.54
N GLN A 23 -12.87 42.03 -18.50
CA GLN A 23 -11.96 42.15 -19.65
C GLN A 23 -10.48 42.52 -19.50
N GLY A 24 -9.67 41.77 -20.24
CA GLY A 24 -8.38 42.19 -20.80
C GLY A 24 -7.20 41.63 -20.04
N TYR A 25 -6.41 40.78 -20.69
CA TYR A 25 -4.97 41.01 -20.93
C TYR A 25 -4.42 39.78 -21.66
N GLN A 26 -4.44 39.94 -22.97
CA GLN A 26 -3.70 39.18 -23.95
C GLN A 26 -2.21 39.54 -23.84
N SER A 27 -1.37 38.52 -23.93
CA SER A 27 0.02 38.53 -24.42
C SER A 27 1.14 39.18 -23.60
N GLN A 28 2.27 38.46 -23.61
CA GLN A 28 3.66 38.93 -23.59
C GLN A 28 4.41 38.80 -22.25
N GLN A 29 5.13 37.69 -22.10
CA GLN A 29 6.58 37.76 -21.86
C GLN A 29 7.27 36.40 -22.12
N GLN A 30 7.99 36.38 -23.23
CA GLN A 30 9.14 35.52 -23.48
C GLN A 30 10.31 35.88 -22.53
N GLN A 31 11.16 34.89 -22.30
CA GLN A 31 12.59 34.97 -21.89
C GLN A 31 12.95 35.21 -20.42
N GLN A 32 13.37 34.12 -19.77
CA GLN A 32 14.68 34.00 -19.08
C GLN A 32 15.01 32.49 -18.97
N GLN A 33 15.87 31.90 -19.81
CA GLN A 33 17.34 31.82 -19.77
C GLN A 33 17.95 31.21 -18.48
N GLN A 34 18.35 29.93 -18.64
CA GLN A 34 19.61 29.27 -18.23
C GLN A 34 20.09 29.27 -16.77
N GLN A 35 20.21 28.06 -16.20
CA GLN A 35 21.43 27.47 -15.59
C GLN A 35 21.09 26.03 -15.14
N GLN A 36 21.46 24.98 -15.88
CA GLN A 36 22.75 24.28 -15.89
C GLN A 36 23.03 23.47 -14.59
N GLN A 37 22.67 22.18 -14.61
CA GLN A 37 23.45 21.14 -13.95
C GLN A 37 23.21 19.78 -14.62
N GLN A 38 24.26 19.31 -15.30
CA GLN A 38 24.39 17.97 -15.85
C GLN A 38 24.72 17.01 -14.71
N ALA A 39 23.94 15.94 -14.55
CA ALA A 39 24.34 14.74 -13.82
C ALA A 39 24.06 13.53 -14.73
N PRO A 40 24.95 12.53 -14.75
CA PRO A 40 25.01 11.54 -15.81
C PRO A 40 23.85 10.53 -15.74
N THR A 41 23.51 10.05 -16.93
CA THR A 41 22.55 9.01 -17.33
C THR A 41 22.53 7.76 -16.44
N PRO A 42 21.33 7.21 -16.22
CA PRO A 42 21.10 5.77 -16.24
C PRO A 42 20.33 5.37 -17.51
N GLU A 43 20.84 4.35 -18.20
CA GLU A 43 20.23 3.70 -19.37
C GLU A 43 18.93 2.92 -19.03
N PRO A 44 18.07 2.62 -20.03
CA PRO A 44 16.64 2.33 -19.89
C PRO A 44 16.35 0.81 -19.74
N PRO A 45 15.17 0.39 -19.22
CA PRO A 45 14.09 0.04 -20.17
C PRO A 45 12.63 0.15 -19.67
N LYS A 46 11.76 0.56 -20.62
CA LYS A 46 10.42 0.01 -20.95
C LYS A 46 9.15 0.50 -20.21
N PRO A 47 7.99 0.47 -20.93
CA PRO A 47 7.11 1.63 -21.08
C PRO A 47 5.82 1.60 -20.27
N VAL A 48 5.25 2.80 -20.16
CA VAL A 48 4.07 3.28 -19.44
C VAL A 48 2.77 2.52 -19.77
N VAL A 49 2.15 1.75 -18.84
CA VAL A 49 0.69 1.52 -18.81
C VAL A 49 0.19 1.15 -17.40
N LYS A 50 -0.85 1.86 -16.93
CA LYS A 50 -1.64 1.73 -15.69
C LYS A 50 -0.95 2.34 -14.47
N ALA A 51 -1.58 3.35 -13.86
CA ALA A 51 -1.08 4.08 -12.68
C ALA A 51 -0.55 3.07 -11.63
N PRO A 52 0.78 2.94 -11.46
CA PRO A 52 1.35 1.76 -10.84
C PRO A 52 1.42 1.93 -9.32
N ILE A 53 1.17 0.84 -8.59
CA ILE A 53 1.75 0.65 -7.26
C ILE A 53 3.24 1.03 -7.40
N PRO A 54 3.84 1.87 -6.52
CA PRO A 54 5.23 2.31 -6.68
C PRO A 54 6.10 1.07 -6.95
N ALA A 55 7.01 1.14 -7.92
CA ALA A 55 7.75 -0.03 -8.41
C ALA A 55 8.39 -0.86 -7.28
N GLU A 56 8.71 -0.22 -6.16
CA GLU A 56 9.14 -0.84 -4.91
C GLU A 56 8.15 -1.90 -4.40
N HIS A 57 6.83 -1.66 -4.39
CA HIS A 57 5.84 -2.55 -3.77
C HIS A 57 5.16 -3.52 -4.76
N GLN A 58 5.40 -3.38 -6.07
CA GLN A 58 4.90 -4.33 -7.08
C GLN A 58 5.49 -5.73 -6.88
N ILE A 59 6.78 -5.82 -6.54
CA ILE A 59 7.45 -7.09 -6.29
C ILE A 59 6.87 -7.83 -5.08
N LEU A 60 6.41 -7.11 -4.05
CA LEU A 60 5.75 -7.70 -2.90
C LEU A 60 4.48 -8.44 -3.33
N HIS A 61 3.66 -7.79 -4.15
CA HIS A 61 2.43 -8.39 -4.68
C HIS A 61 2.73 -9.61 -5.55
N ASP A 62 3.60 -9.47 -6.54
CA ASP A 62 3.90 -10.54 -7.49
C ASP A 62 4.46 -11.79 -6.79
N ILE A 63 5.46 -11.62 -5.91
CA ILE A 63 6.09 -12.75 -5.23
C ILE A 63 5.12 -13.41 -4.24
N PHE A 64 4.37 -12.65 -3.44
CA PHE A 64 3.41 -13.25 -2.50
C PHE A 64 2.26 -13.96 -3.23
N GLU A 65 1.74 -13.38 -4.31
CA GLU A 65 0.70 -13.99 -5.13
C GLU A 65 1.21 -15.28 -5.80
N ASN A 66 2.40 -15.23 -6.39
CA ASN A 66 3.04 -16.39 -7.01
C ASN A 66 3.30 -17.50 -5.98
N LEU A 67 3.84 -17.16 -4.81
CA LEU A 67 4.04 -18.10 -3.70
C LEU A 67 2.71 -18.75 -3.28
N ALA A 68 1.66 -17.95 -3.09
CA ALA A 68 0.35 -18.44 -2.68
C ALA A 68 -0.27 -19.36 -3.74
N LYS A 69 -0.20 -19.00 -5.03
CA LYS A 69 -0.68 -19.81 -6.16
C LYS A 69 0.05 -21.14 -6.22
N GLN A 70 1.38 -21.13 -6.11
CA GLN A 70 2.18 -22.36 -6.11
C GLN A 70 1.87 -23.25 -4.90
N CYS A 71 1.71 -22.65 -3.71
CA CYS A 71 1.28 -23.39 -2.53
C CYS A 71 -0.09 -24.03 -2.76
N MET A 72 -1.03 -23.33 -3.41
CA MET A 72 -2.37 -23.84 -3.68
C MET A 72 -2.36 -24.99 -4.70
N GLY A 73 -1.49 -24.91 -5.71
CA GLY A 73 -1.27 -25.98 -6.68
C GLY A 73 -0.63 -27.23 -6.07
N LYS A 74 0.33 -27.06 -5.14
CA LYS A 74 0.95 -28.17 -4.40
C LYS A 74 0.09 -28.70 -3.24
N ALA A 75 -0.91 -27.94 -2.79
CA ALA A 75 -1.77 -28.33 -1.68
C ALA A 75 -2.73 -29.46 -2.09
N SER A 76 -2.36 -30.71 -1.78
CA SER A 76 -3.21 -31.89 -1.99
C SER A 76 -4.31 -32.03 -0.93
N ASN A 77 -4.11 -31.46 0.27
CA ASN A 77 -5.01 -31.65 1.41
C ASN A 77 -6.04 -30.52 1.53
N ALA A 78 -7.31 -30.87 1.75
CA ALA A 78 -8.40 -29.92 1.94
C ALA A 78 -8.15 -28.93 3.09
N GLN A 79 -7.50 -29.38 4.16
CA GLN A 79 -7.11 -28.52 5.29
C GLN A 79 -6.08 -27.46 4.88
N MET A 80 -5.09 -27.83 4.08
CA MET A 80 -4.08 -26.89 3.59
C MET A 80 -4.70 -25.87 2.64
N LYS A 81 -5.58 -26.32 1.74
CA LYS A 81 -6.35 -25.43 0.86
C LYS A 81 -7.15 -24.38 1.63
N ARG A 82 -7.83 -24.77 2.72
CA ARG A 82 -8.54 -23.81 3.60
C ARG A 82 -7.60 -22.80 4.24
N LYS A 83 -6.40 -23.23 4.70
CA LYS A 83 -5.39 -22.30 5.23
C LYS A 83 -4.90 -21.32 4.18
N LEU A 84 -4.64 -21.79 2.96
CA LEU A 84 -4.18 -20.94 1.86
C LEU A 84 -5.27 -19.97 1.38
N ASP A 85 -6.54 -20.33 1.45
CA ASP A 85 -7.66 -19.41 1.17
C ASP A 85 -7.69 -18.24 2.18
N ASP A 86 -7.53 -18.55 3.48
CA ASP A 86 -7.41 -17.51 4.52
C ASP A 86 -6.19 -16.61 4.29
N VAL A 87 -5.05 -17.22 3.96
CA VAL A 87 -3.83 -16.47 3.60
C VAL A 87 -4.08 -15.54 2.41
N ASN A 88 -4.79 -15.97 1.36
CA ASN A 88 -5.10 -15.10 0.22
C ASN A 88 -5.92 -13.88 0.65
N LYS A 89 -6.97 -14.05 1.48
CA LYS A 89 -7.73 -12.93 2.04
C LYS A 89 -6.86 -11.97 2.84
N LYS A 90 -5.87 -12.50 3.57
CA LYS A 90 -4.90 -11.70 4.33
C LYS A 90 -3.94 -10.93 3.42
N LEU A 91 -3.52 -11.53 2.31
CA LEU A 91 -2.72 -10.87 1.29
C LEU A 91 -3.50 -9.74 0.61
N GLU A 92 -4.80 -9.92 0.32
CA GLU A 92 -5.64 -8.83 -0.21
C GLU A 92 -5.67 -7.62 0.74
N ALA A 93 -5.90 -7.84 2.03
CA ALA A 93 -5.85 -6.77 3.03
C ALA A 93 -4.47 -6.08 3.10
N LEU A 94 -3.39 -6.84 2.93
CA LEU A 94 -2.04 -6.27 2.84
C LEU A 94 -1.90 -5.38 1.59
N TYR A 95 -2.41 -5.81 0.44
CA TYR A 95 -2.35 -5.06 -0.81
C TYR A 95 -3.16 -3.77 -0.76
N ASP A 96 -4.33 -3.79 -0.11
CA ASP A 96 -5.12 -2.59 0.13
C ASP A 96 -4.31 -1.58 0.98
N ARG A 97 -3.69 -2.04 2.07
CA ARG A 97 -2.85 -1.17 2.92
C ARG A 97 -1.62 -0.62 2.19
N LEU A 98 -1.00 -1.42 1.32
CA LEU A 98 0.10 -0.98 0.45
C LEU A 98 -0.35 0.11 -0.53
N ARG A 99 -1.52 -0.06 -1.16
CA ARG A 99 -2.09 0.94 -2.09
C ARG A 99 -2.43 2.25 -1.37
N GLU A 100 -2.98 2.17 -0.17
CA GLU A 100 -3.33 3.33 0.64
C GLU A 100 -2.10 4.00 1.30
N ASN A 101 -0.88 3.47 1.13
CA ASN A 101 0.33 3.93 1.84
C ASN A 101 0.13 3.99 3.37
N ARG A 102 -0.65 3.06 3.92
CA ARG A 102 -0.96 2.96 5.35
C ARG A 102 0.06 2.11 6.13
N LEU A 103 1.14 1.70 5.48
CA LEU A 103 2.20 0.90 6.09
C LEU A 103 3.40 1.80 6.37
N SER A 104 3.89 1.75 7.59
CA SER A 104 5.13 2.42 7.97
C SER A 104 6.33 1.85 7.21
N SER A 105 7.37 2.67 7.00
CA SER A 105 8.58 2.25 6.29
C SER A 105 9.26 1.03 6.92
N ASN A 106 9.18 0.88 8.25
CA ASN A 106 9.66 -0.32 8.96
C ASN A 106 8.91 -1.60 8.51
N VAL A 107 7.58 -1.52 8.37
CA VAL A 107 6.77 -2.66 7.92
C VAL A 107 7.05 -2.97 6.47
N THR A 108 7.07 -1.96 5.61
CA THR A 108 7.43 -2.12 4.19
C THR A 108 8.81 -2.76 4.03
N LEU A 109 9.82 -2.29 4.77
CA LEU A 109 11.18 -2.84 4.71
C LEU A 109 11.21 -4.32 5.13
N GLY A 110 10.51 -4.66 6.23
CA GLY A 110 10.41 -6.05 6.68
C GLY A 110 9.76 -6.97 5.65
N LEU A 111 8.71 -6.51 4.96
CA LEU A 111 8.09 -7.26 3.86
C LEU A 111 9.08 -7.53 2.72
N HIS A 112 9.88 -6.54 2.33
CA HIS A 112 10.91 -6.73 1.31
C HIS A 112 11.97 -7.76 1.72
N GLN A 113 12.42 -7.71 2.98
CA GLN A 113 13.37 -8.70 3.49
C GLN A 113 12.76 -10.11 3.50
N ILE A 114 11.48 -10.25 3.83
CA ILE A 114 10.78 -11.55 3.73
C ILE A 114 10.78 -12.05 2.27
N ILE A 115 10.50 -11.17 1.30
CA ILE A 115 10.56 -11.53 -0.12
C ILE A 115 11.98 -11.96 -0.54
N GLN A 116 13.02 -11.30 -0.06
CA GLN A 116 14.40 -11.75 -0.32
C GLN A 116 14.67 -13.13 0.29
N ALA A 117 14.21 -13.37 1.51
CA ALA A 117 14.37 -14.66 2.17
C ALA A 117 13.65 -15.78 1.40
N ILE A 118 12.44 -15.52 0.90
CA ILE A 118 11.67 -16.46 0.05
C ILE A 118 12.44 -16.79 -1.23
N GLN A 119 13.01 -15.80 -1.90
CA GLN A 119 13.83 -16.00 -3.12
C GLN A 119 15.10 -16.82 -2.86
N GLN A 120 15.68 -16.73 -1.65
CA GLN A 120 16.83 -17.54 -1.23
C GLN A 120 16.44 -18.90 -0.63
N PHE A 121 15.15 -19.23 -0.60
CA PHE A 121 14.58 -20.42 0.06
C PHE A 121 14.80 -20.47 1.58
N ASP A 122 15.09 -19.33 2.20
CA ASP A 122 15.28 -19.21 3.63
C ASP A 122 14.01 -18.72 4.33
N TYR A 123 13.04 -19.62 4.45
CA TYR A 123 11.81 -19.36 5.20
C TYR A 123 12.05 -19.14 6.70
N GLN A 124 13.17 -19.63 7.25
CA GLN A 124 13.53 -19.45 8.66
C GLN A 124 13.91 -17.99 8.93
N THR A 125 14.72 -17.40 8.04
CA THR A 125 15.03 -15.97 8.06
C THR A 125 13.76 -15.13 7.87
N GLY A 126 12.86 -15.52 6.96
CA GLY A 126 11.55 -14.87 6.80
C GLY A 126 10.70 -14.86 8.09
N LEU A 127 10.66 -15.98 8.81
CA LEU A 127 9.96 -16.09 10.12
C LEU A 127 10.62 -15.23 11.22
N SER A 128 11.95 -15.11 11.20
CA SER A 128 12.69 -14.23 12.10
C SER A 128 12.33 -12.76 11.86
N ILE A 129 12.35 -12.33 10.59
CA ILE A 129 11.96 -10.96 10.19
C ILE A 129 10.50 -10.68 10.57
N HIS A 130 9.57 -11.61 10.29
CA HIS A 130 8.18 -11.49 10.72
C HIS A 130 8.07 -11.24 12.23
N THR A 131 8.86 -11.96 13.04
CA THR A 131 8.87 -11.78 14.50
C THR A 131 9.43 -10.40 14.88
N GLN A 132 10.52 -9.97 14.24
CA GLN A 132 11.08 -8.63 14.44
C GLN A 132 10.07 -7.53 14.09
N MET A 133 9.32 -7.69 13.00
CA MET A 133 8.26 -6.78 12.59
C MET A 133 7.09 -6.73 13.58
N ILE A 134 6.76 -7.84 14.25
CA ILE A 134 5.75 -7.82 15.33
C ILE A 134 6.27 -7.05 16.55
N THR A 135 7.55 -7.21 16.88
CA THR A 135 8.18 -6.57 18.03
C THR A 135 8.38 -5.06 17.82
N GLN A 136 8.77 -4.65 16.60
CA GLN A 136 9.13 -3.26 16.28
C GLN A 136 8.03 -2.50 15.53
N GLY A 137 7.10 -3.22 14.89
CA GLY A 137 6.06 -2.64 14.05
C GLY A 137 4.81 -2.28 14.84
N ASN A 138 4.00 -1.42 14.24
CA ASN A 138 2.73 -1.02 14.83
C ASN A 138 1.70 -2.14 14.67
N PHE A 139 1.21 -2.67 15.80
CA PHE A 139 0.25 -3.78 15.80
C PHE A 139 -1.02 -3.48 15.00
N SER A 140 -1.53 -2.25 14.99
CA SER A 140 -2.73 -1.89 14.21
C SER A 140 -2.54 -1.99 12.69
N GLU A 141 -1.30 -1.85 12.22
CA GLU A 141 -0.97 -1.93 10.80
C GLU A 141 -0.82 -3.40 10.39
N ILE A 142 -0.08 -4.17 11.20
CA ILE A 142 0.39 -5.50 10.83
C ILE A 142 -0.55 -6.65 11.25
N SER A 143 -1.33 -6.48 12.33
CA SER A 143 -2.22 -7.53 12.87
C SER A 143 -3.24 -8.06 11.86
N SER A 144 -3.61 -7.22 10.88
CA SER A 144 -4.57 -7.55 9.84
C SER A 144 -4.11 -8.68 8.92
N PHE A 145 -2.79 -8.79 8.64
CA PHE A 145 -2.22 -9.72 7.66
C PHE A 145 -1.08 -10.62 8.21
N MET A 146 -0.47 -10.28 9.36
CA MET A 146 0.66 -11.04 9.93
C MET A 146 0.40 -12.54 10.13
N PRO A 147 -0.75 -12.98 10.68
CA PRO A 147 -1.05 -14.41 10.79
C PRO A 147 -1.04 -15.10 9.42
N GLY A 148 -1.51 -14.41 8.38
CA GLY A 148 -1.49 -14.89 7.01
C GLY A 148 -0.07 -15.07 6.47
N LEU A 149 0.81 -14.07 6.68
CA LEU A 149 2.22 -14.17 6.29
C LEU A 149 2.93 -15.35 6.95
N LYS A 150 2.75 -15.53 8.26
CA LYS A 150 3.33 -16.67 8.97
C LYS A 150 2.85 -18.00 8.40
N VAL A 151 1.54 -18.15 8.22
CA VAL A 151 0.95 -19.39 7.69
C VAL A 151 1.42 -19.64 6.25
N LEU A 152 1.54 -18.59 5.44
CA LEU A 152 2.07 -18.67 4.07
C LEU A 152 3.50 -19.23 4.07
N MET A 153 4.40 -18.67 4.89
CA MET A 153 5.78 -19.15 4.97
C MET A 153 5.86 -20.58 5.49
N GLN A 154 5.05 -20.94 6.49
CA GLN A 154 5.00 -22.31 7.01
C GLN A 154 4.47 -23.29 5.95
N ALA A 155 3.45 -22.90 5.19
CA ALA A 155 2.90 -23.71 4.11
C ALA A 155 3.91 -23.87 2.96
N ALA A 156 4.56 -22.78 2.55
CA ALA A 156 5.61 -22.78 1.53
C ALA A 156 6.80 -23.65 1.90
N SER A 157 7.25 -23.56 3.16
CA SER A 157 8.32 -24.39 3.72
C SER A 157 7.94 -25.87 3.72
N ASN A 158 6.72 -26.20 4.17
CA ASN A 158 6.24 -27.58 4.22
C ASN A 158 6.04 -28.20 2.82
N LEU A 159 5.52 -27.42 1.87
CA LEU A 159 5.27 -27.84 0.49
C LEU A 159 6.52 -27.72 -0.41
N GLN A 160 7.64 -27.22 0.13
CA GLN A 160 8.85 -26.83 -0.60
C GLN A 160 8.50 -26.13 -1.92
N VAL A 161 7.79 -25.02 -1.81
CA VAL A 161 7.46 -24.17 -2.95
C VAL A 161 8.67 -23.28 -3.26
N TYR A 162 8.91 -23.02 -4.55
CA TYR A 162 10.06 -22.23 -4.98
C TYR A 162 9.55 -21.07 -5.85
N VAL A 163 9.85 -19.83 -5.49
CA VAL A 163 9.54 -18.65 -6.32
C VAL A 163 10.87 -18.18 -6.90
N GLN A 164 11.03 -18.36 -8.21
CA GLN A 164 12.19 -17.89 -8.99
C GLN A 164 11.86 -16.60 -9.72
#